data_AF-A6VM57-F1
#
_entry.id   AF-A6VM57-F1
#
_cell.length_a   1.000
_cell.length_b   1.000
_cell.length_c   1.000
_cell.angle_alpha   90.00
_cell.angle_beta   90.00
_cell.angle_gamma   90.00
#
_symmetry.space_group_name_H-M   'P 1'
#
loop_
_entity.id
_entity.type
_entity.pdbx_description
1 polymer ?
#
loop_
_entity_poly.entity_id
_entity_poly.type
_entity_poly.pdbx_seq_one_letter_code
_entity_poly.pdbx_strand_id
1 'polypeptide(L)' 'MKKTLLFMTALLLLNGCGTVVQLINPANKYEAYDGTRYDWQQAQKWGLPILDLPLSFLLDTALLPYVWSQQE' A
#
# COMPACT_ATOMS: atom_id res chain seq x y z
N MET A 1 -8.89 16.96 -23.52
CA MET A 1 -7.49 17.29 -23.15
C MET A 1 -7.25 17.24 -21.64
N LYS A 2 -7.96 18.01 -20.79
CA LYS A 2 -7.77 17.97 -19.32
C LYS A 2 -7.96 16.58 -18.68
N LYS A 3 -8.99 15.82 -19.10
CA LYS A 3 -9.27 14.46 -18.60
C LYS A 3 -8.12 13.50 -18.91
N THR A 4 -7.59 13.54 -20.14
CA THR A 4 -6.47 12.72 -20.59
C THR A 4 -5.20 12.99 -19.79
N LEU A 5 -4.95 14.26 -19.44
CA LEU A 5 -3.83 14.65 -18.59
C LEU A 5 -3.95 14.04 -17.19
N LEU A 6 -5.14 14.07 -16.60
CA LEU A 6 -5.42 13.52 -15.28
C LEU A 6 -5.23 12.00 -15.23
N PHE A 7 -5.67 11.28 -16.28
CA PHE A 7 -5.41 9.84 -16.41
C PHE A 7 -3.91 9.53 -16.54
N MET A 8 -3.16 10.31 -17.32
CA MET A 8 -1.70 10.16 -17.43
C MET A 8 -0.99 10.40 -16.10
N THR A 9 -1.40 11.42 -15.34
CA THR A 9 -0.84 11.68 -14.01
C THR A 9 -1.14 10.53 -13.04
N ALA A 10 -2.36 9.99 -13.05
CA ALA A 10 -2.72 8.83 -12.24
C ALA A 10 -1.92 7.57 -12.61
N LEU A 11 -1.69 7.33 -13.91
CA LEU A 11 -0.88 6.21 -14.41
C LEU A 11 0.59 6.31 -13.95
N LEU A 12 1.14 7.52 -13.91
CA LEU A 12 2.50 7.77 -13.41
C LEU A 12 2.63 7.62 -11.88
N LEU A 13 1.51 7.61 -11.15
CA LEU A 13 1.48 7.39 -9.69
C LEU A 13 1.30 5.90 -9.32
N LEU A 14 1.14 4.99 -10.30
CA LEU A 14 1.05 3.54 -10.10
C LEU A 14 2.39 2.86 -9.72
N ASN A 15 3.45 3.64 -9.44
CA ASN A 15 4.75 3.12 -8.99
C ASN A 15 4.70 2.34 -7.66
N GLY A 16 3.54 2.30 -6.98
CA GLY A 16 3.30 1.42 -5.83
C GLY A 16 3.46 -0.09 -6.12
N CYS A 17 3.43 -0.52 -7.39
CA CYS A 17 3.79 -1.89 -7.78
C CYS A 17 5.29 -2.21 -7.58
N GLY A 18 6.13 -1.19 -7.41
CA GLY A 18 7.58 -1.35 -7.17
C GLY A 18 7.91 -2.13 -5.89
N THR A 19 7.05 -2.08 -4.86
CA THR A 19 7.24 -2.82 -3.60
C THR A 19 7.19 -4.33 -3.82
N VAL A 20 6.25 -4.82 -4.63
CA VAL A 20 6.17 -6.24 -4.98
C VAL A 20 7.41 -6.63 -5.79
N VAL A 21 7.79 -5.83 -6.79
CA VAL A 21 8.97 -6.11 -7.63
C VAL A 21 10.27 -6.14 -6.81
N GLN A 22 10.46 -5.27 -5.81
CA GLN A 22 11.64 -5.32 -4.95
C GLN A 22 11.69 -6.55 -4.04
N LEU A 23 10.54 -7.09 -3.60
CA LEU A 23 10.51 -8.29 -2.75
C LEU A 23 10.92 -9.56 -3.50
N ILE A 24 10.66 -9.61 -4.81
CA ILE A 24 11.03 -10.74 -5.68
C ILE A 24 12.33 -10.50 -6.47
N ASN A 25 12.92 -9.30 -6.42
CA ASN A 25 14.17 -9.00 -7.12
C ASN A 25 15.37 -9.50 -6.29
N PRO A 26 16.11 -10.53 -6.74
CA PRO A 26 17.26 -11.05 -6.00
C PRO A 26 18.50 -10.15 -6.11
N ALA A 27 18.50 -9.16 -7.02
CA ALA A 27 19.67 -8.32 -7.28
C ALA A 27 19.93 -7.28 -6.17
N ASN A 28 18.88 -6.88 -5.44
CA ASN A 28 18.99 -5.89 -4.38
C ASN A 28 18.17 -6.34 -3.17
N LYS A 29 18.65 -6.05 -1.96
CA LYS A 29 17.84 -6.23 -0.76
C LYS A 29 16.67 -5.26 -0.80
N TYR A 30 15.51 -5.73 -0.35
CA TYR A 30 14.38 -4.86 -0.09
C TYR A 30 14.77 -3.82 0.97
N GLU A 31 14.69 -2.54 0.62
CA GLU A 31 14.83 -1.43 1.55
C GLU A 31 13.43 -0.91 1.87
N ALA A 32 13.00 -1.14 3.11
CA ALA A 32 11.78 -0.55 3.63
C ALA A 32 11.93 0.98 3.66
N TYR A 33 10.81 1.69 3.48
CA TYR A 33 10.78 3.13 3.64
C TYR A 33 11.23 3.54 5.05
N ASP A 34 11.97 4.65 5.17
CA ASP A 34 12.59 5.08 6.43
C ASP A 34 11.60 5.22 7.60
N GLY A 35 10.36 5.66 7.33
CA GLY A 35 9.30 5.75 8.34
C GLY A 35 8.96 4.40 8.97
N THR A 36 8.95 3.33 8.19
CA THR A 36 8.67 1.97 8.66
C THR A 36 9.67 1.52 9.72
N ARG A 37 10.92 1.97 9.63
CA ARG A 37 11.96 1.62 10.62
C ARG A 37 11.71 2.27 11.98
N TYR A 38 11.27 3.53 11.98
CA TYR A 38 10.89 4.22 13.21
C TYR A 38 9.65 3.55 13.85
N ASP A 39 8.62 3.30 13.05
CA ASP A 39 7.37 2.66 13.51
C ASP A 39 7.65 1.28 14.11
N TRP A 40 8.53 0.50 13.46
CA TRP A 40 9.00 -0.79 13.96
C TRP A 40 9.65 -0.69 15.34
N GLN A 41 10.59 0.23 15.51
CA GLN A 41 11.27 0.44 16.79
C GLN A 41 10.30 0.87 17.90
N GLN A 42 9.31 1.69 17.57
CA GLN A 42 8.34 2.17 18.54
C GLN A 42 7.36 1.08 18.95
N ALA A 43 6.84 0.28 18.01
CA ALA A 43 5.97 -0.84 18.34
C ALA A 43 6.67 -1.89 19.22
N GLN A 44 7.95 -2.16 18.98
CA GLN A 44 8.74 -3.04 19.85
C GLN A 44 8.81 -2.51 21.29
N LYS A 45 9.03 -1.20 21.47
CA LYS A 45 9.04 -0.57 22.80
C LYS A 45 7.67 -0.60 23.48
N TRP A 46 6.60 -0.50 22.70
CA TRP A 46 5.22 -0.49 23.20
C TRP A 46 4.62 -1.88 23.38
N GLY A 47 5.32 -2.94 22.95
CA GLY A 47 4.79 -4.30 22.97
C GLY A 47 3.60 -4.49 22.02
N LEU A 48 3.54 -3.70 20.94
CA LEU A 48 2.45 -3.76 19.96
C LEU A 48 2.84 -4.65 18.77
N PRO A 49 1.94 -5.53 18.32
CA PRO A 49 2.15 -6.26 17.07
C PRO A 49 2.05 -5.29 15.89
N ILE A 50 2.96 -5.42 14.93
CA ILE A 50 2.86 -4.76 13.63
C ILE A 50 2.37 -5.77 12.61
N LEU A 51 1.36 -5.37 11.84
CA LEU A 51 0.88 -6.10 10.68
C LEU A 51 0.99 -5.20 9.47
N ASP A 52 1.92 -5.52 8.56
CA ASP A 52 2.04 -4.85 7.27
C ASP A 52 1.05 -5.49 6.29
N LEU A 53 0.13 -4.70 5.76
CA LEU A 53 -0.91 -5.14 4.83
C LEU A 53 -0.92 -4.27 3.58
N PRO A 54 -1.16 -4.84 2.39
CA PRO A 54 -1.40 -4.04 1.19
C PRO A 54 -2.58 -3.09 1.41
N LEU A 55 -2.41 -1.81 1.07
CA LEU A 55 -3.50 -0.81 1.18
C LEU A 55 -4.75 -1.24 0.40
N SER A 56 -4.57 -1.86 -0.77
CA SER A 56 -5.69 -2.40 -1.56
C SER A 56 -6.53 -3.40 -0.77
N PHE A 57 -5.89 -4.31 -0.04
CA PHE A 57 -6.59 -5.29 0.79
C PHE A 57 -7.44 -4.62 1.89
N LEU A 58 -6.90 -3.59 2.54
CA LEU A 58 -7.64 -2.82 3.55
C LEU A 58 -8.83 -2.07 2.94
N LEU A 59 -8.63 -1.42 1.79
CA LEU A 59 -9.68 -0.69 1.10
C LEU A 59 -10.79 -1.62 0.59
N ASP A 60 -10.43 -2.74 -0.04
CA ASP A 60 -11.38 -3.73 -0.53
C ASP A 60 -12.25 -4.25 0.63
N THR A 61 -11.61 -4.57 1.77
CA THR A 61 -12.32 -5.03 2.97
C THR A 61 -13.22 -3.95 3.56
N ALA A 62 -12.74 -2.71 3.69
CA ALA A 62 -13.52 -1.60 4.25
C ALA A 62 -14.73 -1.21 3.38
N LEU A 63 -14.65 -1.43 2.08
CA LEU A 63 -15.72 -1.13 1.13
C LEU A 63 -16.76 -2.26 1.00
N LEU A 64 -16.52 -3.46 1.56
CA LEU A 64 -17.47 -4.58 1.51
C LEU A 64 -18.89 -4.21 1.96
N PRO A 65 -19.11 -3.51 3.10
CA PRO A 65 -20.46 -3.16 3.53
C PRO A 65 -21.16 -2.21 2.56
N TYR A 66 -20.41 -1.28 1.96
CA TYR A 66 -20.94 -0.36 0.96
C TYR A 66 -21.36 -1.10 -0.31
N VAL A 67 -20.52 -2.01 -0.81
CA VAL A 67 -20.87 -2.84 -1.98
C VAL A 67 -22.11 -3.68 -1.70
N TRP A 68 -22.20 -4.28 -0.51
CA TRP A 68 -23.35 -5.08 -0.09
C TRP A 68 -24.64 -4.26 -0.05
N SER A 69 -24.58 -2.99 0.42
CA SER A 69 -25.76 -2.13 0.49
C SER A 69 -26.29 -1.68 -0.88
N GLN A 70 -25.56 -1.90 -1.98
CA GLN A 70 -26.00 -1.58 -3.34
C GLN A 70 -26.70 -2.76 -4.04
N GLN A 71 -26.77 -3.92 -3.40
CA GLN A 71 -27.40 -5.13 -3.96
C GLN A 71 -28.89 -5.27 -3.58
N GLU A 72 -29.42 -4.38 -2.74
CA GLU A 72 -30.86 -4.20 -2.47
C GLU A 72 -31.49 -3.20 -3.45
#